data_AF-A0AA35SE74-F1
#
_entry.id   AF-A0AA35SE74-F1
#
_cell.length_a   1.000
_cell.length_b   1.000
_cell.length_c   1.000
_cell.angle_alpha   90.00
_cell.angle_beta   90.00
_cell.angle_gamma   90.00
#
_symmetry.space_group_name_H-M   'P 1'
#
loop_
_entity.id
_entity.type
_entity.pdbx_description
1 polymer ?
#
loop_
_entity_poly.entity_id
_entity_poly.type
_entity_poly.pdbx_seq_one_letter_code
_entity_poly.pdbx_strand_id
1 'polypeptide(L)'
;MPPEAIAPAASSSEKSKYDASIDIFSFGVITIFTVGETFPSDPLAPNYLDKQSGHLVARTELQRRSQYMSEVNSQLGACGQLRGDHPLIRVIQQCLKNDPRKRPSIREVLCLLEEARAGAGDYGWERMQALLSQSKQHDLEQDVESLVQKLQLELQSKSQENAELQRQLQSSEMEGQRVKQQLERELARAEETIRRNQQTIQKETEPARKDRELAEALEKLRHKVSQWPRKTVCCKVVVDSLLCHCYVIVMSCII
;
A
#
# COMPACT_ATOMS: atom_id res chain seq x y z
N MET A 1 -5.47 22.30 -41.89
CA MET A 1 -3.99 22.20 -41.90
C MET A 1 -3.42 23.42 -42.62
N PRO A 2 -2.36 24.09 -42.14
CA PRO A 2 -1.82 25.29 -42.77
C PRO A 2 -1.30 24.98 -44.20
N PRO A 3 -1.60 25.81 -45.21
CA PRO A 3 -1.25 25.53 -46.60
C PRO A 3 0.25 25.29 -46.85
N GLU A 4 1.10 26.02 -46.14
CA GLU A 4 2.56 25.94 -46.25
C GLU A 4 3.16 24.67 -45.66
N ALA A 5 2.42 23.94 -44.80
CA ALA A 5 2.86 22.65 -44.29
C ALA A 5 2.66 21.50 -45.30
N ILE A 6 1.82 21.72 -46.33
CA ILE A 6 1.45 20.71 -47.34
C ILE A 6 2.17 20.98 -48.67
N ALA A 7 2.67 22.20 -48.88
CA ALA A 7 3.35 22.57 -50.11
C ALA A 7 4.59 21.66 -50.33
N PRO A 8 4.68 20.93 -51.47
CA PRO A 8 5.88 20.19 -51.79
C PRO A 8 7.03 21.18 -51.91
N ALA A 9 8.14 20.90 -51.22
CA ALA A 9 9.34 21.71 -51.29
C ALA A 9 9.71 21.92 -52.76
N ALA A 10 9.65 23.16 -53.24
CA ALA A 10 9.89 23.50 -54.65
C ALA A 10 11.31 23.11 -55.12
N SER A 11 12.21 22.84 -54.16
CA SER A 11 13.47 22.15 -54.36
C SER A 11 13.67 21.15 -53.21
N SER A 12 14.33 20.01 -53.46
CA SER A 12 14.68 18.99 -52.45
C SER A 12 15.57 19.49 -51.30
N SER A 13 15.92 20.78 -51.27
CA SER A 13 16.76 21.43 -50.27
C SER A 13 16.01 22.40 -49.33
N GLU A 14 14.78 22.80 -49.66
CA GLU A 14 13.97 23.68 -48.80
C GLU A 14 13.07 22.84 -47.90
N LYS A 15 13.59 22.44 -46.74
CA LYS A 15 12.77 21.86 -45.67
C LYS A 15 11.63 22.83 -45.35
N SER A 16 10.41 22.32 -45.22
CA SER A 16 9.25 23.09 -44.75
C SER A 16 9.66 23.82 -43.46
N LYS A 17 9.76 25.15 -43.55
CA LYS A 17 10.24 25.95 -42.44
C LYS A 17 9.08 26.12 -41.46
N TYR A 18 9.09 25.31 -40.41
CA TYR A 18 8.18 25.51 -39.30
C TYR A 18 8.53 26.84 -38.63
N ASP A 19 7.57 27.76 -38.56
CA ASP A 19 7.73 29.05 -37.91
C ASP A 19 6.51 29.38 -37.04
N ALA A 20 6.61 30.43 -36.24
CA ALA A 20 5.56 30.85 -35.33
C ALA A 20 4.22 31.14 -36.02
N SER A 21 4.20 31.42 -37.33
CA SER A 21 2.95 31.68 -38.04
C SER A 21 2.09 30.41 -38.19
N ILE A 22 2.71 29.22 -38.15
CA ILE A 22 2.02 27.92 -38.09
C ILE A 22 1.31 27.75 -36.75
N ASP A 23 1.96 28.16 -35.65
CA ASP A 23 1.35 28.16 -34.32
C ASP A 23 0.15 29.10 -34.27
N ILE A 24 0.25 30.27 -34.90
CA ILE A 24 -0.87 31.23 -35.00
C ILE A 24 -2.03 30.65 -35.80
N PHE A 25 -1.76 29.94 -36.90
CA PHE A 25 -2.81 29.24 -37.64
C PHE A 25 -3.48 28.17 -36.78
N SER A 26 -2.66 27.36 -36.09
CA SER A 26 -3.15 26.30 -35.19
C SER A 26 -3.97 26.87 -34.03
N PHE A 27 -3.55 27.99 -33.47
CA PHE A 27 -4.32 28.75 -32.49
C PHE A 27 -5.69 29.16 -33.03
N GLY A 28 -5.77 29.65 -34.27
CA GLY A 28 -7.05 29.96 -34.91
C GLY A 28 -7.97 28.74 -35.02
N VAL A 29 -7.43 27.58 -35.37
CA VAL A 29 -8.18 26.31 -35.45
C VAL A 29 -8.66 25.85 -34.07
N ILE A 30 -7.79 25.89 -33.06
CA ILE A 30 -8.16 25.53 -31.68
C ILE A 30 -9.22 26.50 -31.14
N THR A 31 -9.12 27.79 -31.45
CA THR A 31 -10.13 28.78 -31.04
C THR A 31 -11.50 28.45 -31.63
N ILE A 32 -11.57 28.03 -32.91
CA ILE A 32 -12.82 27.53 -33.51
C ILE A 32 -13.35 26.32 -32.74
N PHE A 33 -12.49 25.35 -32.43
CA PHE A 33 -12.88 24.16 -31.68
C PHE A 33 -13.43 24.51 -30.30
N THR A 34 -12.77 25.41 -29.57
CA THR A 34 -13.21 25.85 -28.25
C THR A 34 -14.57 26.54 -28.29
N VAL A 35 -14.86 27.29 -29.36
CA VAL A 35 -16.13 28.00 -29.52
C VAL A 35 -17.26 27.08 -29.98
N GLY A 36 -16.99 26.22 -30.97
CA GLY A 36 -18.01 25.38 -31.59
C GLY A 36 -18.17 24.00 -30.95
N GLU A 37 -17.38 23.69 -29.92
CA GLU A 37 -17.28 22.40 -29.20
C GLU A 37 -17.05 21.17 -30.13
N THR A 38 -16.77 21.42 -31.40
CA THR A 38 -16.68 20.43 -32.46
C THR A 38 -15.45 20.72 -33.31
N PHE A 39 -14.61 19.70 -33.51
CA PHE A 39 -13.43 19.87 -34.35
C PHE A 39 -13.88 20.19 -35.77
N PRO A 40 -13.15 21.05 -36.50
CA PRO A 40 -13.47 21.30 -37.90
C PRO A 40 -13.49 20.00 -38.71
N SER A 41 -14.68 19.50 -39.00
CA SER A 41 -14.94 18.38 -39.90
C SER A 41 -15.10 18.92 -41.33
N ASP A 42 -15.13 18.08 -42.35
CA ASP A 42 -15.43 18.56 -43.70
C ASP A 42 -16.96 18.61 -43.86
N PRO A 43 -17.62 19.80 -43.80
CA PRO A 43 -19.08 19.89 -43.90
C PRO A 43 -19.55 19.71 -45.35
N LEU A 44 -18.61 19.67 -46.28
CA LEU A 44 -18.84 19.59 -47.72
C LEU A 44 -18.11 18.38 -48.31
N ALA A 45 -18.78 17.73 -49.27
CA ALA A 45 -18.12 16.78 -50.13
C ALA A 45 -16.88 17.43 -50.80
N PRO A 46 -15.76 16.70 -50.93
CA PRO A 46 -14.49 17.24 -51.42
C PRO A 46 -14.58 17.76 -52.86
N ASN A 47 -15.57 17.29 -53.62
CA ASN A 47 -15.84 17.73 -54.99
C ASN A 47 -17.31 18.16 -55.13
N TYR A 48 -17.59 18.98 -56.13
CA TYR A 48 -18.96 19.31 -56.54
C TYR A 48 -19.06 19.32 -58.06
N LEU A 49 -20.26 19.07 -58.58
CA LEU A 49 -20.53 19.22 -60.01
C LEU A 49 -20.76 20.69 -60.29
N ASP A 50 -19.89 21.31 -61.09
CA ASP A 50 -20.09 22.69 -61.52
C ASP A 50 -21.28 22.77 -62.48
N LYS A 51 -22.25 23.63 -62.16
CA LYS A 51 -23.53 23.69 -62.88
C LYS A 51 -23.39 24.23 -64.30
N GLN A 52 -22.35 24.99 -64.59
CA GLN A 52 -22.14 25.61 -65.90
C GLN A 52 -21.36 24.69 -66.83
N SER A 53 -20.29 24.06 -66.33
CA SER A 53 -19.44 23.19 -67.13
C SER A 53 -19.82 21.71 -67.08
N GLY A 54 -20.62 21.29 -66.10
CA GLY A 54 -20.95 19.88 -65.86
C GLY A 54 -19.75 19.05 -65.40
N HIS A 55 -18.62 19.68 -65.08
CA HIS A 55 -17.41 19.00 -64.63
C HIS A 55 -17.38 18.84 -63.12
N LEU A 56 -16.73 17.76 -62.67
CA LEU A 56 -16.45 17.54 -61.27
C LEU A 56 -15.27 18.44 -60.86
N VAL A 57 -15.54 19.44 -60.02
CA VAL A 57 -14.56 20.41 -59.54
C VAL A 57 -14.23 20.13 -58.08
N ALA A 58 -12.94 20.07 -57.76
CA ALA A 58 -12.48 19.94 -56.38
C ALA A 58 -12.74 21.23 -55.59
N ARG A 59 -13.27 21.08 -54.38
CA ARG A 59 -13.40 22.19 -53.44
C ARG A 59 -12.04 22.55 -52.88
N THR A 60 -11.74 23.83 -52.91
CA THR A 60 -10.54 24.36 -52.27
C THR A 60 -10.70 24.39 -50.75
N GLU A 61 -9.60 24.27 -50.03
CA GLU A 61 -9.58 24.41 -48.57
C GLU A 61 -10.10 25.79 -48.12
N LEU A 62 -9.94 26.82 -48.95
CA LEU A 62 -10.48 28.15 -48.68
C LEU A 62 -12.01 28.15 -48.66
N GLN A 63 -12.64 27.47 -49.62
CA GLN A 63 -14.11 27.35 -49.68
C GLN A 63 -14.64 26.58 -48.47
N ARG A 64 -14.01 25.45 -48.10
CA ARG A 64 -14.42 24.67 -46.91
C ARG A 64 -14.34 25.49 -45.63
N ARG A 65 -13.20 26.16 -45.41
CA ARG A 65 -13.00 27.04 -44.25
C ARG A 65 -13.95 28.23 -44.23
N SER A 66 -14.31 28.81 -45.38
CA SER A 66 -15.29 29.91 -45.41
C SER A 66 -16.67 29.48 -44.92
N GLN A 67 -17.10 28.24 -45.23
CA GLN A 67 -18.33 27.70 -44.70
C GLN A 67 -18.23 27.48 -43.19
N TYR A 68 -17.12 26.87 -42.73
CA TYR A 68 -16.87 26.69 -41.30
C TYR A 68 -16.93 28.01 -40.53
N MET A 69 -16.29 29.06 -41.05
CA MET A 69 -16.34 30.39 -40.45
C MET A 69 -17.75 30.98 -40.45
N SER A 70 -18.58 30.70 -41.46
CA SER A 70 -19.97 31.14 -41.50
C SER A 70 -20.82 30.44 -40.43
N GLU A 71 -20.61 29.14 -40.21
CA GLU A 71 -21.31 28.36 -39.17
C GLU A 71 -20.91 28.83 -37.77
N VAL A 72 -19.61 29.00 -37.52
CA VAL A 72 -19.09 29.52 -36.24
C VAL A 72 -19.57 30.95 -35.98
N ASN A 73 -19.61 31.82 -37.00
CA ASN A 73 -20.14 33.18 -36.87
C ASN A 73 -21.64 33.15 -36.52
N SER A 74 -22.41 32.24 -37.12
CA SER A 74 -23.83 32.04 -36.81
C SER A 74 -24.03 31.58 -35.36
N GLN A 75 -23.24 30.61 -34.88
CA GLN A 75 -23.30 30.11 -33.50
C GLN A 75 -22.95 31.20 -32.48
N LEU A 76 -21.84 31.92 -32.70
CA LEU A 76 -21.44 33.02 -31.83
C LEU A 76 -22.44 34.18 -31.85
N GLY A 77 -23.00 34.50 -33.01
CA GLY A 77 -24.04 35.52 -33.17
C GLY A 77 -25.37 35.13 -32.52
N ALA A 78 -25.68 33.84 -32.41
CA ALA A 78 -26.87 33.34 -31.73
C ALA A 78 -26.74 33.35 -30.20
N CYS A 79 -25.51 33.24 -29.66
CA CYS A 79 -25.23 33.21 -28.23
C CYS A 79 -25.21 34.60 -27.54
N GLY A 80 -25.38 35.70 -28.28
CA GLY A 80 -25.35 37.06 -27.74
C GLY A 80 -26.41 38.00 -28.30
N GLN A 81 -26.63 39.14 -27.63
CA GLN A 81 -27.46 40.25 -28.14
C GLN A 81 -26.82 40.99 -29.33
N LEU A 82 -25.56 40.68 -29.65
CA LEU A 82 -24.86 41.22 -30.81
C LEU A 82 -25.32 40.49 -32.08
N ARG A 83 -26.39 40.98 -32.70
CA ARG A 83 -26.68 40.68 -34.11
C ARG A 83 -25.57 41.29 -34.98
N GLY A 84 -24.47 40.56 -35.17
CA GLY A 84 -23.32 41.02 -35.95
C GLY A 84 -22.08 40.15 -35.76
N ASP A 85 -20.99 40.52 -36.46
CA ASP A 85 -19.71 39.82 -36.40
C ASP A 85 -19.13 39.88 -34.98
N HIS A 86 -19.15 38.75 -34.26
CA HIS A 86 -18.58 38.63 -32.92
C HIS A 86 -17.09 39.01 -32.96
N PRO A 87 -16.56 39.85 -32.04
CA PRO A 87 -15.17 40.34 -32.12
C PRO A 87 -14.11 39.23 -32.26
N LEU A 88 -14.33 38.08 -31.61
CA LEU A 88 -13.46 36.90 -31.71
C LEU A 88 -13.36 36.34 -33.15
N ILE A 89 -14.41 36.43 -33.97
CA ILE A 89 -14.41 35.97 -35.36
C ILE A 89 -13.35 36.70 -36.17
N ARG A 90 -13.19 38.00 -35.95
CA ARG A 90 -12.17 38.81 -36.63
C ARG A 90 -10.76 38.31 -36.30
N VAL A 91 -10.51 37.96 -35.03
CA VAL A 91 -9.23 37.41 -34.58
C VAL A 91 -8.97 36.07 -35.27
N ILE A 92 -9.95 35.16 -35.25
CA ILE A 92 -9.86 33.84 -35.89
C ILE A 92 -9.56 33.99 -37.40
N GLN A 93 -10.28 34.88 -38.11
CA GLN A 93 -10.08 35.11 -39.53
C GLN A 93 -8.67 35.62 -39.88
N GLN A 94 -8.06 36.41 -38.99
CA GLN A 94 -6.69 36.90 -39.17
C GLN A 94 -5.65 35.80 -38.94
N CYS A 95 -5.85 34.99 -37.89
CA CYS A 95 -4.99 33.84 -37.60
C CYS A 95 -5.03 32.79 -38.74
N LEU A 96 -6.19 32.62 -39.38
CA LEU A 96 -6.39 31.67 -40.46
C LEU A 96 -6.13 32.23 -41.86
N LYS A 97 -5.34 33.30 -42.03
CA LYS A 97 -4.95 33.76 -43.38
C LYS A 97 -4.03 32.75 -44.07
N ASN A 98 -4.21 32.54 -45.37
CA ASN A 98 -3.36 31.61 -46.14
C ASN A 98 -1.92 32.08 -46.24
N ASP A 99 -1.70 33.38 -46.47
CA ASP A 99 -0.36 33.97 -46.49
C ASP A 99 0.15 34.09 -45.04
N PRO A 100 1.21 33.37 -44.65
CA PRO A 100 1.70 33.38 -43.28
C PRO A 100 2.17 34.77 -42.83
N ARG A 101 2.62 35.61 -43.76
CA ARG A 101 3.06 36.99 -43.50
C ARG A 101 1.91 37.94 -43.17
N LYS A 102 0.67 37.54 -43.48
CA LYS A 102 -0.54 38.29 -43.16
C LYS A 102 -1.19 37.83 -41.85
N ARG A 103 -0.63 36.81 -41.21
CA ARG A 103 -1.08 36.37 -39.90
C ARG A 103 -0.46 37.30 -38.85
N PRO A 104 -1.20 37.64 -37.80
CA PRO A 104 -0.67 38.43 -36.70
C PRO A 104 0.43 37.65 -35.97
N SER A 105 1.35 38.38 -35.35
CA SER A 105 2.24 37.85 -34.31
C SER A 105 1.44 37.48 -33.06
N ILE A 106 2.01 36.64 -32.19
CA ILE A 106 1.33 36.26 -30.94
C ILE A 106 0.99 37.46 -30.06
N ARG A 107 1.86 38.49 -30.04
CA ARG A 107 1.61 39.73 -29.28
C ARG A 107 0.39 40.47 -29.82
N GLU A 108 0.25 40.56 -31.14
CA GLU A 108 -0.92 41.18 -31.77
C GLU A 108 -2.20 40.36 -31.52
N VAL A 109 -2.11 39.02 -31.54
CA VAL A 109 -3.23 38.15 -31.16
C VAL A 109 -3.71 38.46 -29.74
N LEU A 110 -2.80 38.58 -28.77
CA LEU A 110 -3.17 38.92 -27.39
C LEU A 110 -3.87 40.28 -27.30
N CYS A 111 -3.35 41.32 -27.97
CA CYS A 111 -4.01 42.62 -28.02
C CYS A 111 -5.41 42.54 -28.66
N LEU A 112 -5.56 41.82 -29.77
CA LEU A 112 -6.85 41.62 -30.43
C LEU A 112 -7.84 40.85 -29.56
N LEU A 113 -7.37 39.90 -28.74
CA LEU A 113 -8.21 39.17 -27.78
C LEU A 113 -8.63 40.06 -26.62
N GLU A 114 -7.77 40.94 -26.12
CA GLU A 114 -8.10 41.93 -25.10
C GLU A 114 -9.14 42.93 -25.62
N GLU A 115 -8.99 43.42 -26.85
CA GLU A 115 -9.97 44.26 -27.53
C GLU A 115 -11.31 43.53 -27.72
N ALA A 116 -11.25 42.27 -28.18
CA ALA A 116 -12.44 41.44 -28.35
C ALA A 116 -13.16 41.19 -27.02
N ARG A 117 -12.40 40.98 -25.94
CA ARG A 117 -12.92 40.85 -24.57
C ARG A 117 -13.59 42.14 -24.10
N ALA A 118 -12.93 43.28 -24.29
CA ALA A 118 -13.48 44.58 -23.90
C ALA A 118 -14.78 44.89 -24.67
N GLY A 119 -14.86 44.52 -25.95
CA GLY A 119 -16.04 44.71 -26.78
C GLY A 119 -17.20 43.75 -26.48
N ALA A 120 -16.94 42.60 -25.87
CA ALA A 120 -17.96 41.61 -25.52
C ALA A 120 -18.73 41.93 -24.22
N GLY A 121 -18.27 42.92 -23.44
CA GLY A 121 -18.85 43.29 -22.15
C GLY A 121 -18.59 42.27 -21.03
N ASP A 122 -18.91 42.65 -19.79
CA ASP A 122 -18.61 41.84 -18.58
C ASP A 122 -19.45 40.56 -18.45
N TYR A 123 -20.57 40.47 -19.16
CA TYR A 123 -21.58 39.42 -18.99
C TYR A 123 -21.13 38.01 -19.38
N GLY A 124 -20.08 37.87 -20.20
CA GLY A 124 -19.53 36.56 -20.58
C GLY A 124 -18.50 36.02 -19.58
N TRP A 125 -17.75 36.91 -18.93
CA TRP A 125 -16.62 36.53 -18.09
C TRP A 125 -17.07 35.90 -16.77
N GLU A 126 -18.05 36.49 -16.09
CA GLU A 126 -18.57 35.95 -14.82
C GLU A 126 -19.19 34.57 -15.01
N ARG A 127 -19.96 34.37 -16.08
CA ARG A 127 -20.56 33.07 -16.41
C ARG A 127 -19.48 32.03 -16.73
N MET A 128 -18.46 32.40 -17.52
CA MET A 128 -17.35 31.50 -17.83
C MET A 128 -16.55 31.16 -16.57
N GLN A 129 -16.29 32.13 -15.71
CA GLN A 129 -15.60 31.91 -14.44
C GLN A 129 -16.41 31.01 -13.50
N ALA A 130 -17.73 31.17 -13.47
CA ALA A 130 -18.62 30.27 -12.72
C ALA A 130 -18.57 28.84 -13.27
N LEU A 131 -18.62 28.65 -14.59
CA LEU A 131 -18.51 27.33 -15.22
C LEU A 131 -17.15 26.66 -14.98
N LEU A 132 -16.05 27.42 -15.08
CA LEU A 132 -14.71 26.93 -14.75
C LEU A 132 -14.61 26.54 -13.28
N SER A 133 -15.19 27.34 -12.38
CA SER A 133 -15.23 27.04 -10.95
C SER A 133 -16.04 25.78 -10.67
N GLN A 134 -17.17 25.61 -11.37
CA GLN A 134 -18.02 24.42 -11.27
C GLN A 134 -17.33 23.16 -11.79
N SER A 135 -16.67 23.23 -12.96
CA SER A 135 -15.89 22.12 -13.51
C SER A 135 -14.77 21.72 -12.56
N LYS A 136 -14.02 22.69 -12.04
CA LYS A 136 -12.95 22.44 -11.08
C LYS A 136 -13.48 21.83 -9.79
N GLN A 137 -14.65 22.27 -9.32
CA GLN A 137 -15.28 21.70 -8.14
C GLN A 137 -15.71 20.25 -8.39
N HIS A 138 -16.25 19.93 -9.56
CA HIS A 138 -16.62 18.57 -9.93
C HIS A 138 -15.40 17.63 -9.97
N ASP A 139 -14.30 18.07 -10.58
CA ASP A 139 -13.05 17.29 -10.63
C ASP A 139 -12.52 17.01 -9.20
N LEU A 140 -12.55 18.03 -8.33
CA LEU A 140 -12.15 17.89 -6.92
C LEU A 140 -13.08 16.94 -6.15
N GLU A 141 -14.39 16.99 -6.38
CA GLU A 141 -15.35 16.08 -5.77
C GLU A 141 -15.08 14.63 -6.20
N GLN A 142 -14.81 14.39 -7.48
CA GLN A 142 -14.44 13.07 -8.00
C GLN A 142 -13.14 12.54 -7.41
N ASP A 143 -12.11 13.40 -7.26
CA ASP A 143 -10.85 13.04 -6.63
C ASP A 143 -11.03 12.68 -5.15
N VAL A 144 -11.84 13.46 -4.42
CA VAL A 144 -12.17 13.19 -3.01
C VAL A 144 -12.92 11.86 -2.88
N GLU A 145 -13.91 11.60 -3.72
CA GLU A 145 -14.64 10.32 -3.73
C GLU A 145 -13.70 9.14 -4.00
N SER A 146 -12.80 9.26 -4.97
CA SER A 146 -11.79 8.23 -5.26
C SER A 146 -10.88 7.97 -4.06
N LEU A 147 -10.44 9.03 -3.37
CA LEU A 147 -9.59 8.91 -2.19
C LEU A 147 -10.33 8.24 -1.02
N VAL A 148 -11.59 8.60 -0.79
CA VAL A 148 -12.45 7.98 0.24
C VAL A 148 -12.61 6.48 -0.03
N GLN A 149 -12.87 6.09 -1.27
CA GLN A 149 -12.97 4.67 -1.64
C GLN A 149 -11.67 3.90 -1.39
N LYS A 150 -10.51 4.48 -1.75
CA LYS A 150 -9.19 3.86 -1.48
C LYS A 150 -8.95 3.68 0.01
N LEU A 151 -9.21 4.71 0.82
CA LEU A 151 -9.06 4.64 2.28
C LEU A 151 -9.99 3.61 2.90
N GLN A 152 -11.22 3.47 2.39
CA GLN A 152 -12.17 2.47 2.88
C GLN A 152 -11.70 1.04 2.59
N LEU A 153 -11.12 0.79 1.42
CA LEU A 153 -10.53 -0.52 1.08
C LEU A 153 -9.31 -0.84 1.96
N GLU A 154 -8.44 0.14 2.19
CA GLU A 154 -7.27 -0.03 3.07
C GLU A 154 -7.69 -0.34 4.51
N LEU A 155 -8.69 0.38 5.03
CA LEU A 155 -9.24 0.14 6.36
C LEU A 155 -9.83 -1.27 6.49
N GLN A 156 -10.54 -1.75 5.47
CA GLN A 156 -11.07 -3.12 5.44
C GLN A 156 -9.94 -4.16 5.41
N SER A 157 -8.92 -3.95 4.59
CA SER A 157 -7.75 -4.83 4.53
C SER A 157 -7.03 -4.91 5.88
N LYS A 158 -6.80 -3.76 6.53
CA LYS A 158 -6.17 -3.71 7.85
C LYS A 158 -7.02 -4.32 8.95
N SER A 159 -8.35 -4.18 8.86
CA SER A 159 -9.28 -4.84 9.77
C SER A 159 -9.20 -6.38 9.65
N GLN A 160 -9.11 -6.90 8.42
CA GLN A 160 -8.94 -8.33 8.18
C GLN A 160 -7.58 -8.85 8.69
N GLU A 161 -6.50 -8.10 8.44
CA GLU A 161 -5.16 -8.43 8.95
C GLU A 161 -5.16 -8.48 10.49
N ASN A 162 -5.75 -7.49 11.16
CA ASN A 162 -5.89 -7.48 12.61
C ASN A 162 -6.72 -8.66 13.13
N ALA A 163 -7.81 -9.02 12.44
CA ALA A 163 -8.62 -10.17 12.82
C ALA A 163 -7.84 -11.49 12.69
N GLU A 164 -6.98 -11.62 11.68
CA GLU A 164 -6.12 -12.78 11.50
C GLU A 164 -5.03 -12.86 12.58
N LEU A 165 -4.36 -11.73 12.87
CA LEU A 165 -3.38 -11.65 13.95
C LEU A 165 -4.00 -12.01 15.32
N GLN A 166 -5.24 -11.60 15.57
CA GLN A 166 -5.97 -11.98 16.78
C GLN A 166 -6.20 -13.49 16.85
N ARG A 167 -6.55 -14.16 15.74
CA ARG A 167 -6.68 -15.63 15.71
C ARG A 167 -5.35 -16.33 15.97
N GLN A 168 -4.26 -15.83 15.39
CA GLN A 168 -2.93 -16.38 15.59
C GLN A 168 -2.47 -16.23 17.05
N LEU A 169 -2.75 -15.08 17.66
CA LEU A 169 -2.46 -14.85 19.08
C LEU A 169 -3.23 -15.84 19.95
N GLN A 170 -4.55 -16.00 19.74
CA GLN A 170 -5.36 -16.96 20.47
C GLN A 170 -4.88 -18.41 20.30
N SER A 171 -4.48 -18.80 19.09
CA SER A 171 -3.90 -20.13 18.85
C SER A 171 -2.60 -20.34 19.63
N SER A 172 -1.73 -19.34 19.64
CA SER A 172 -0.45 -19.38 20.36
C SER A 172 -0.64 -19.41 21.88
N GLU A 173 -1.63 -18.68 22.40
CA GLU A 173 -2.02 -18.74 23.82
C GLU A 173 -2.53 -20.13 24.21
N MET A 174 -3.36 -20.75 23.38
CA MET A 174 -3.86 -22.10 23.59
C MET A 174 -2.72 -23.14 23.56
N GLU A 175 -1.75 -22.99 22.66
CA GLU A 175 -0.56 -23.84 22.62
C GLU A 175 0.33 -23.64 23.85
N GLY A 176 0.58 -22.39 24.25
CA GLY A 176 1.30 -22.06 25.47
C GLY A 176 0.65 -22.66 26.72
N GLN A 177 -0.67 -22.65 26.81
CA GLN A 177 -1.41 -23.32 27.88
C GLN A 177 -1.23 -24.85 27.86
N ARG A 178 -1.24 -25.48 26.68
CA ARG A 178 -0.98 -26.93 26.55
C ARG A 178 0.42 -27.31 27.02
N VAL A 179 1.43 -26.56 26.59
CA VAL A 179 2.83 -26.78 26.99
C VAL A 179 2.97 -26.58 28.49
N LYS A 180 2.37 -25.53 29.06
CA LYS A 180 2.35 -25.30 30.50
C LYS A 180 1.76 -26.49 31.27
N GLN A 181 0.60 -26.98 30.85
CA GLN A 181 -0.04 -28.15 31.48
C GLN A 181 0.82 -29.42 31.36
N GLN A 182 1.54 -29.60 30.24
CA GLN A 182 2.46 -30.71 30.07
C GLN A 182 3.64 -30.62 31.04
N LEU A 183 4.25 -29.43 31.16
CA LEU A 183 5.34 -29.18 32.11
C LEU A 183 4.89 -29.41 33.55
N GLU A 184 3.69 -28.96 33.93
CA GLU A 184 3.14 -29.22 35.27
C GLU A 184 2.96 -30.72 35.54
N ARG A 185 2.52 -31.49 34.54
CA ARG A 185 2.40 -32.96 34.66
C ARG A 185 3.77 -33.64 34.78
N GLU A 186 4.75 -33.20 34.00
CA GLU A 186 6.11 -33.75 34.05
C GLU A 186 6.80 -33.41 35.37
N LEU A 187 6.62 -32.19 35.87
CA LEU A 187 7.10 -31.76 37.18
C LEU A 187 6.50 -32.63 38.28
N ALA A 188 5.19 -32.84 38.29
CA ALA A 188 4.52 -33.71 39.26
C ALA A 188 5.02 -35.17 39.21
N ARG A 189 5.31 -35.70 38.02
CA ARG A 189 5.90 -37.05 37.86
C ARG A 189 7.33 -37.11 38.43
N ALA A 190 8.14 -36.09 38.18
CA ALA A 190 9.49 -35.99 38.70
C ALA A 190 9.49 -35.88 40.24
N GLU A 191 8.61 -35.05 40.81
CA GLU A 191 8.44 -34.91 42.26
C GLU A 191 8.02 -36.24 42.91
N GLU A 192 7.06 -36.96 42.33
CA GLU A 192 6.66 -38.29 42.81
C GLU A 192 7.81 -39.31 42.73
N THR A 193 8.63 -39.24 41.68
CA THR A 193 9.83 -40.08 41.53
C THR A 193 10.86 -39.77 42.61
N ILE A 194 11.13 -38.48 42.87
CA ILE A 194 12.01 -38.04 43.95
C ILE A 194 11.49 -38.53 45.30
N ARG A 195 10.19 -38.39 45.56
CA ARG A 195 9.54 -38.86 46.79
C ARG A 195 9.70 -40.37 46.99
N ARG A 196 9.50 -41.17 45.94
CA ARG A 196 9.72 -42.63 45.98
C ARG A 196 11.18 -42.96 46.26
N ASN A 197 12.11 -42.31 45.58
CA ASN A 197 13.54 -42.52 45.78
C ASN A 197 13.96 -42.15 47.21
N GLN A 198 13.43 -41.08 47.78
CA GLN A 198 13.67 -40.70 49.18
C GLN A 198 13.16 -41.78 50.15
N GLN A 199 11.99 -42.36 49.91
CA GLN A 199 11.47 -43.47 50.73
C GLN A 199 12.36 -44.72 50.62
N THR A 200 12.86 -45.04 49.42
CA THR A 200 13.80 -46.15 49.22
C THR A 200 15.09 -45.93 49.98
N ILE A 201 15.70 -44.73 49.86
CA ILE A 201 16.91 -44.36 50.60
C ILE A 201 16.68 -44.43 52.11
N GLN A 202 15.53 -43.96 52.61
CA GLN A 202 15.20 -44.08 54.03
C GLN A 202 15.13 -45.54 54.48
N LYS A 203 14.48 -46.42 53.71
CA LYS A 203 14.41 -47.86 53.99
C LYS A 203 15.77 -48.54 53.95
N GLU A 204 16.64 -48.17 53.02
CA GLU A 204 17.99 -48.74 52.88
C GLU A 204 18.97 -48.24 53.95
N THR A 205 18.79 -47.00 54.42
CA THR A 205 19.63 -46.41 55.49
C THR A 205 19.19 -46.84 56.89
N GLU A 206 17.96 -47.31 57.06
CA GLU A 206 17.42 -47.76 58.36
C GLU A 206 18.16 -48.97 58.96
N PRO A 207 18.52 -50.03 58.21
CA PRO A 207 19.40 -51.10 58.69
C PRO A 207 20.75 -50.56 59.15
N ALA A 208 21.42 -49.74 58.33
CA ALA A 208 22.72 -49.17 58.67
C ALA A 208 22.65 -48.27 59.93
N ARG A 209 21.52 -47.59 60.13
CA ARG A 209 21.26 -46.82 61.36
C ARG A 209 21.08 -47.73 62.57
N LYS A 210 20.30 -48.82 62.45
CA LYS A 210 20.13 -49.82 63.51
C LYS A 210 21.46 -50.51 63.87
N ASP A 211 22.29 -50.81 62.87
CA ASP A 211 23.62 -51.38 63.07
C ASP A 211 24.53 -50.39 63.83
N ARG A 212 24.46 -49.11 63.50
CA ARG A 212 25.21 -48.06 64.21
C ARG A 212 24.73 -47.87 65.65
N GLU A 213 23.42 -47.88 65.88
CA GLU A 213 22.83 -47.83 67.23
C GLU A 213 23.20 -49.08 68.06
N LEU A 214 23.21 -50.27 67.44
CA LEU A 214 23.67 -51.50 68.07
C LEU A 214 25.16 -51.43 68.42
N ALA A 215 25.99 -50.94 67.51
CA ALA A 215 27.42 -50.75 67.75
C ALA A 215 27.68 -49.77 68.92
N GLU A 216 26.96 -48.64 68.97
CA GLU A 216 27.05 -47.71 70.10
C GLU A 216 26.58 -48.34 71.43
N ALA A 217 25.53 -49.17 71.40
CA ALA A 217 25.05 -49.89 72.57
C ALA A 217 26.08 -50.91 73.08
N LEU A 218 26.72 -51.63 72.17
CA LEU A 218 27.81 -52.56 72.48
C LEU A 218 29.02 -51.84 73.09
N GLU A 219 29.40 -50.68 72.57
CA GLU A 219 30.53 -49.92 73.13
C GLU A 219 30.21 -49.36 74.53
N LYS A 220 28.97 -48.91 74.77
CA LYS A 220 28.51 -48.55 76.12
C LYS A 220 28.58 -49.73 77.10
N LEU A 221 28.18 -50.93 76.67
CA LEU A 221 28.30 -52.15 77.47
C LEU A 221 29.76 -52.50 77.77
N ARG A 222 30.62 -52.45 76.75
CA ARG A 222 32.07 -52.67 76.91
C ARG A 222 32.67 -51.71 77.94
N HIS A 223 32.29 -50.43 77.87
CA HIS A 223 32.79 -49.44 78.81
C HIS A 223 32.29 -49.71 80.24
N LYS A 224 31.02 -50.11 80.42
CA LYS A 224 30.49 -50.55 81.74
C LYS A 224 31.24 -51.77 82.29
N VAL A 225 31.51 -52.78 81.46
CA VAL A 225 32.28 -53.97 81.86
C VAL A 225 33.71 -53.60 82.27
N SER A 226 34.33 -52.64 81.57
CA SER A 226 35.68 -52.17 81.91
C SER A 226 35.80 -51.48 83.28
N GLN A 227 34.70 -50.93 83.79
CA GLN A 227 34.62 -50.26 85.09
C GLN A 227 34.37 -51.24 86.26
N TRP A 228 34.22 -52.53 86.00
CA TRP A 228 34.01 -53.52 87.07
C TRP A 228 35.27 -53.70 87.94
N PRO A 229 35.14 -53.71 89.28
CA PRO A 229 36.27 -53.80 90.19
C PRO A 229 37.00 -55.14 90.06
N ARG A 230 38.32 -55.10 89.86
CA ARG A 230 39.22 -56.23 89.52
C ARG A 230 39.38 -57.33 90.60
N LYS A 231 38.48 -57.45 91.59
CA LYS A 231 38.65 -58.38 92.73
C LYS A 231 38.01 -59.76 92.57
N THR A 232 37.53 -60.14 91.39
CA THR A 232 37.02 -61.50 91.10
C THR A 232 37.63 -62.05 89.81
N VAL A 233 38.79 -62.71 89.93
CA VAL A 233 39.64 -63.16 88.80
C VAL A 233 39.41 -64.64 88.38
N CYS A 234 38.42 -65.36 88.92
CA CYS A 234 38.21 -66.77 88.54
C CYS A 234 37.28 -67.04 87.33
N CYS A 235 36.56 -66.05 86.79
CA CYS A 235 35.58 -66.30 85.71
C CYS A 235 35.96 -65.69 84.35
N LYS A 236 37.17 -65.15 84.20
CA LYS A 236 37.58 -64.42 82.99
C LYS A 236 37.67 -65.33 81.75
N VAL A 237 37.91 -66.63 81.92
CA VAL A 237 38.01 -67.60 80.82
C VAL A 237 36.63 -68.00 80.24
N VAL A 238 35.55 -67.90 81.03
CA VAL A 238 34.21 -68.31 80.56
C VAL A 238 33.55 -67.23 79.69
N VAL A 239 33.79 -65.96 79.99
CA VAL A 239 33.17 -64.85 79.25
C VAL A 239 33.79 -64.69 77.86
N ASP A 240 35.11 -64.86 77.72
CA ASP A 240 35.77 -64.79 76.42
C ASP A 240 35.38 -65.98 75.51
N SER A 241 35.08 -67.16 76.08
CA SER A 241 34.59 -68.32 75.32
C SER A 241 33.12 -68.18 74.88
N LEU A 242 32.27 -67.55 75.69
CA LEU A 242 30.87 -67.28 75.33
C LEU A 242 30.75 -66.18 74.28
N LEU A 243 31.58 -65.13 74.36
CA LEU A 243 31.64 -64.09 73.34
C LEU A 243 32.10 -64.65 71.98
N CYS A 244 33.01 -65.63 71.98
CA CYS A 244 33.46 -66.28 70.75
C CYS A 244 32.36 -67.17 70.12
N HIS A 245 31.58 -67.91 70.92
CA HIS A 245 30.45 -68.70 70.40
C HIS A 245 29.27 -67.83 69.92
N CYS A 246 28.97 -66.71 70.59
CA CYS A 246 27.94 -65.80 70.12
C CYS A 246 28.32 -65.12 68.80
N TYR A 247 29.60 -64.80 68.58
CA TYR A 247 30.06 -64.17 67.33
C TYR A 247 29.90 -65.11 66.11
N VAL A 248 30.14 -66.42 66.30
CA VAL A 248 29.96 -67.43 65.23
C VAL A 248 28.48 -67.62 64.87
N ILE A 249 27.58 -67.61 65.85
CA ILE A 249 26.14 -67.74 65.59
C ILE A 249 25.60 -66.51 64.87
N VAL A 250 26.01 -65.30 65.28
CA VAL A 250 25.54 -64.06 64.65
C VAL A 250 26.06 -63.94 63.20
N MET A 251 27.31 -64.31 62.92
CA MET A 251 27.84 -64.31 61.55
C MET A 251 27.19 -65.37 60.64
N SER A 252 26.70 -66.48 61.20
CA SER A 252 26.01 -67.53 60.44
C SER A 252 24.59 -67.15 60.02
N CYS A 253 24.00 -66.13 60.64
CA CYS A 253 22.65 -65.63 60.30
C CYS A 253 22.66 -64.41 59.37
N ILE A 254 23.84 -63.91 58.99
CA ILE A 254 24.02 -62.70 58.16
C ILE A 254 24.39 -63.04 56.71
N ILE A 255 24.69 -64.31 56.38
CA ILE A 255 24.80 -64.83 55.00
C ILE A 255 23.45 -65.36 54.55
#